data_AF-A0A0D1DE40-F1
#
_entry.id   AF-A0A0D1DE40-F1
#
_cell.length_a   1.000
_cell.length_b   1.000
_cell.length_c   1.000
_cell.angle_alpha   90.00
_cell.angle_beta   90.00
_cell.angle_gamma   90.00
#
_symmetry.space_group_name_H-M   'P 1'
#
loop_
_entity.id
_entity.type
_entity.pdbx_description
1 polymer ?
#
loop_
_entity_poly.entity_id
_entity_poly.type
_entity_poly.pdbx_seq_one_letter_code
_entity_poly.pdbx_strand_id
1 'polypeptide(L)'
;MIHISSKTAFFAALATILAFPAVGQTTATGIVRVESRHSVEATADRYEAAARERGIRVFPRFDHAEAAAEHDETLPPTVVIPFGNPGYGTPFMRQNQIAGIDFPPKALIYEDPDGQVWLA
;
A
#
# COMPACT_ATOMS: atom_id res chain seq x y z
N MET A 1 33.38 68.66 -26.53
CA MET A 1 32.11 68.03 -26.10
C MET A 1 31.90 66.79 -26.95
N ILE A 2 32.30 65.62 -26.43
CA ILE A 2 32.29 64.34 -27.14
C ILE A 2 31.26 63.47 -26.41
N HIS A 3 30.16 63.13 -27.10
CA HIS A 3 29.13 62.22 -26.60
C HIS A 3 29.21 60.94 -27.43
N ILE A 4 29.93 59.94 -26.92
CA ILE A 4 30.04 58.61 -27.51
C ILE A 4 28.87 57.78 -26.96
N SER A 5 27.91 57.48 -27.84
CA SER A 5 26.84 56.53 -27.62
C SER A 5 27.39 55.11 -27.78
N SER A 6 27.48 54.33 -26.71
CA SER A 6 27.81 52.89 -26.78
C SER A 6 26.54 52.07 -26.68
N LYS A 7 26.13 51.51 -27.82
CA LYS A 7 24.99 50.59 -27.94
C LYS A 7 25.34 49.25 -27.32
N THR A 8 24.61 48.91 -26.27
CA THR A 8 24.61 47.58 -25.64
C THR A 8 23.81 46.59 -26.50
N ALA A 9 24.19 45.31 -26.40
CA ALA A 9 23.47 44.10 -26.77
C ALA A 9 23.47 43.71 -28.25
N PHE A 10 23.97 42.49 -28.53
CA PHE A 10 23.13 41.33 -28.81
C PHE A 10 24.03 40.11 -29.10
N PHE A 11 24.40 39.36 -28.05
CA PHE A 11 24.84 37.97 -28.21
C PHE A 11 23.61 37.09 -28.00
N ALA A 12 23.02 36.61 -29.10
CA ALA A 12 21.95 35.63 -29.07
C ALA A 12 22.55 34.24 -28.83
N ALA A 13 22.51 33.76 -27.57
CA ALA A 13 22.72 32.36 -27.25
C ALA A 13 21.36 31.70 -27.04
N LEU A 14 20.92 30.95 -28.05
CA LEU A 14 19.73 30.12 -28.03
C LEU A 14 19.99 28.89 -27.15
N ALA A 15 19.74 29.00 -25.85
CA ALA A 15 19.67 27.86 -24.94
C ALA A 15 18.19 27.44 -24.83
N THR A 16 17.76 26.57 -25.75
CA THR A 16 16.46 25.90 -25.65
C THR A 16 16.52 24.92 -24.48
N ILE A 17 16.02 25.35 -23.32
CA ILE A 17 15.77 24.48 -22.17
C ILE A 17 14.66 23.51 -22.59
N LEU A 18 15.01 22.27 -22.91
CA LEU A 18 14.05 21.17 -22.97
C LEU A 18 13.58 20.90 -21.53
N ALA A 19 12.51 21.57 -21.13
CA ALA A 19 11.76 21.21 -19.94
C ALA A 19 11.12 19.84 -20.19
N PHE A 20 11.81 18.77 -19.79
CA PHE A 20 11.16 17.48 -19.61
C PHE A 20 10.12 17.67 -18.50
N PRO A 21 8.82 17.41 -18.74
CA PRO A 21 7.92 17.26 -17.62
C PRO A 21 8.44 16.08 -16.80
N ALA A 22 8.80 16.34 -15.54
CA ALA A 22 9.00 15.28 -14.57
C ALA A 22 7.66 14.54 -14.47
N VAL A 23 7.54 13.44 -15.20
CA VAL A 23 6.44 12.49 -15.00
C VAL A 23 6.59 12.05 -13.56
N GLY A 24 5.65 12.44 -12.71
CA GLY A 24 5.58 11.99 -11.33
C GLY A 24 5.59 10.47 -11.35
N GLN A 25 6.71 9.89 -10.94
CA GLN A 25 6.83 8.46 -10.69
C GLN A 25 5.91 8.17 -9.51
N THR A 26 4.66 7.78 -9.78
CA THR A 26 3.85 7.14 -8.76
C THR A 26 4.46 5.78 -8.57
N THR A 27 5.40 5.64 -7.64
CA THR A 27 5.76 4.34 -7.11
C THR A 27 4.51 3.82 -6.39
N ALA A 28 3.61 3.18 -7.14
CA ALA A 28 2.53 2.42 -6.55
C ALA A 28 3.20 1.24 -5.82
N THR A 29 3.56 1.47 -4.56
CA THR A 29 4.01 0.44 -3.64
C THR A 29 2.90 -0.59 -3.59
N GLY A 30 3.19 -1.86 -3.89
CA GLY A 30 2.18 -2.91 -4.12
C GLY A 30 1.27 -3.24 -2.93
N ILE A 31 1.43 -2.55 -1.80
CA ILE A 31 0.65 -2.69 -0.56
C ILE A 31 0.04 -1.32 -0.23
N VAL A 32 -1.28 -1.28 -0.09
CA VAL A 32 -2.00 -0.08 0.34
C VAL A 32 -2.05 -0.08 1.85
N ARG A 33 -1.45 0.93 2.49
CA ARG A 33 -1.45 1.08 3.95
C ARG A 33 -2.38 2.20 4.40
N VAL A 34 -3.12 1.94 5.47
CA VAL A 34 -4.01 2.90 6.14
C VAL A 34 -3.72 2.89 7.63
N GLU A 35 -3.50 4.07 8.21
CA GLU A 35 -3.34 4.25 9.65
C GLU A 35 -4.66 3.95 10.38
N SER A 36 -4.58 3.22 11.49
CA SER A 36 -5.68 3.00 12.40
C SER A 36 -5.40 3.68 13.74
N ARG A 37 -6.44 4.32 14.28
CA ARG A 37 -6.45 4.88 15.65
C ARG A 37 -6.94 3.87 16.69
N HIS A 38 -7.10 2.61 16.31
CA HIS A 38 -7.65 1.53 17.12
C HIS A 38 -6.58 0.45 17.31
N SER A 39 -6.73 -0.41 18.32
CA SER A 39 -5.86 -1.58 18.49
C SER A 39 -5.92 -2.51 17.28
N VAL A 40 -4.95 -3.43 17.16
CA VAL A 40 -4.94 -4.46 16.11
C VAL A 40 -6.24 -5.27 16.10
N GLU A 41 -6.69 -5.76 17.26
CA GLU A 41 -7.94 -6.52 17.38
C GLU A 41 -9.17 -5.69 16.95
N ALA A 42 -9.30 -4.45 17.45
CA ALA A 42 -10.43 -3.60 17.10
C ALA A 42 -10.41 -3.19 15.61
N THR A 43 -9.23 -3.04 15.02
CA THR A 43 -9.07 -2.76 13.58
C THR A 43 -9.45 -3.99 12.75
N ALA A 44 -9.03 -5.19 13.17
CA ALA A 44 -9.41 -6.45 12.55
C ALA A 44 -10.93 -6.65 12.55
N ASP A 45 -11.59 -6.47 13.70
CA ASP A 45 -13.05 -6.62 13.82
C ASP A 45 -13.81 -5.63 12.92
N ARG A 46 -13.35 -4.37 12.88
CA ARG A 46 -13.92 -3.33 12.01
C ARG A 46 -13.73 -3.66 10.53
N TYR A 47 -12.57 -4.18 10.16
CA TYR A 47 -12.30 -4.61 8.78
C TYR A 47 -13.23 -5.76 8.39
N GLU A 48 -13.35 -6.78 9.22
CA GLU A 48 -14.26 -7.91 8.96
C GLU A 48 -15.70 -7.46 8.78
N ALA A 49 -16.20 -6.61 9.68
CA ALA A 49 -17.54 -6.06 9.58
C ALA A 49 -17.76 -5.29 8.28
N ALA A 50 -16.84 -4.39 7.94
CA ALA A 50 -16.90 -3.57 6.73
C ALA A 50 -16.80 -4.40 5.43
N ALA A 51 -16.00 -5.47 5.44
CA ALA A 51 -15.87 -6.38 4.32
C ALA A 51 -17.15 -7.20 4.12
N ARG A 52 -17.70 -7.78 5.19
CA ARG A 52 -18.94 -8.57 5.15
C ARG A 52 -20.13 -7.74 4.68
N GLU A 53 -20.25 -6.48 5.15
CA GLU A 53 -21.29 -5.54 4.71
C GLU A 53 -21.25 -5.30 3.18
N ARG A 54 -20.06 -5.36 2.58
CA ARG A 54 -19.84 -5.22 1.13
C ARG A 54 -19.97 -6.54 0.35
N GLY A 55 -20.44 -7.61 0.99
CA GLY A 55 -20.58 -8.93 0.37
C GLY A 55 -19.24 -9.62 0.08
N ILE A 56 -18.15 -9.16 0.69
CA ILE A 56 -16.84 -9.81 0.60
C ILE A 56 -16.83 -10.98 1.58
N ARG A 57 -16.43 -12.17 1.12
CA ARG A 57 -16.23 -13.32 2.00
C ARG A 57 -14.97 -13.08 2.83
N VAL A 58 -15.12 -13.18 4.14
CA VAL A 58 -14.02 -13.17 5.10
C VAL A 58 -13.75 -14.62 5.52
N PHE A 59 -12.51 -15.05 5.39
CA PHE A 59 -12.02 -16.36 5.83
C PHE A 59 -11.56 -16.27 7.30
N PRO A 60 -11.29 -17.40 7.97
CA PRO A 60 -10.70 -17.36 9.30
C PRO A 60 -9.43 -16.50 9.32
N ARG A 61 -9.36 -15.60 10.31
CA ARG A 61 -8.16 -14.81 10.59
C ARG A 61 -7.11 -15.67 11.27
N PHE A 62 -5.85 -15.28 11.12
CA PHE A 62 -4.72 -15.89 11.79
C PHE A 62 -4.05 -14.83 12.68
N ASP A 63 -3.93 -15.12 13.96
CA ASP A 63 -3.19 -14.30 14.91
C ASP A 63 -1.75 -14.82 15.01
N HIS A 64 -0.80 -14.06 14.46
CA HIS A 64 0.60 -14.43 14.49
C HIS A 64 1.26 -14.15 15.85
N ALA A 65 0.72 -13.23 16.64
CA ALA A 65 1.21 -12.96 17.98
C ALA A 65 0.80 -14.08 18.95
N GLU A 66 -0.43 -14.58 18.83
CA GLU A 66 -0.89 -15.78 19.54
C GLU A 66 -0.03 -17.00 19.16
N ALA A 67 0.17 -17.26 17.87
CA ALA A 67 0.99 -18.38 17.40
C ALA A 67 2.46 -18.31 17.85
N ALA A 68 3.03 -17.10 17.99
CA ALA A 68 4.37 -16.93 18.55
C ALA A 68 4.40 -17.27 20.05
N ALA A 69 3.38 -16.82 20.80
CA ALA A 69 3.27 -17.07 22.24
C ALA A 69 3.12 -18.56 22.58
N GLU A 70 2.50 -19.36 21.71
CA GLU A 70 2.44 -20.83 21.83
C GLU A 70 3.82 -21.50 21.84
N HIS A 71 4.85 -20.80 21.36
CA HIS A 71 6.23 -21.27 21.25
C HIS A 71 7.21 -20.44 22.09
N ASP A 72 6.73 -19.75 23.13
CA ASP A 72 7.53 -18.89 24.03
C ASP A 72 8.26 -17.75 23.30
N GLU A 73 7.82 -17.39 22.10
CA GLU A 73 8.34 -16.27 21.30
C GLU A 73 7.45 -15.04 21.44
N THR A 74 8.02 -13.86 21.21
CA THR A 74 7.27 -12.59 21.24
C THR A 74 7.22 -11.97 19.85
N LEU A 75 6.01 -11.64 19.40
CA LEU A 75 5.76 -10.85 18.20
C LEU A 75 4.81 -9.70 18.57
N PRO A 76 5.07 -8.45 18.12
CA PRO A 76 4.09 -7.38 18.25
C PRO A 76 2.72 -7.79 17.67
N PRO A 77 1.60 -7.25 18.18
CA PRO A 77 0.26 -7.58 17.71
C PRO A 77 0.19 -7.60 16.17
N THR A 78 -0.08 -8.77 15.59
CA THR A 78 -0.05 -9.00 14.14
C THR A 78 -1.11 -10.03 13.77
N VAL A 79 -2.14 -9.59 13.04
CA VAL A 79 -3.27 -10.42 12.59
C VAL A 79 -3.38 -10.34 11.08
N VAL A 80 -3.54 -11.47 10.41
CA VAL A 80 -3.83 -11.52 8.97
C VAL A 80 -5.21 -12.10 8.71
N ILE A 81 -5.98 -11.42 7.87
CA ILE A 81 -7.36 -11.79 7.50
C ILE A 81 -7.39 -12.07 6.00
N PRO A 82 -7.47 -13.34 5.58
CA PRO A 82 -7.73 -13.67 4.19
C PRO A 82 -9.18 -13.31 3.83
N PHE A 83 -9.37 -12.74 2.64
CA PHE A 83 -10.68 -12.29 2.19
C PHE A 83 -10.83 -12.43 0.67
N GLY A 84 -12.05 -12.46 0.15
CA GLY A 84 -12.23 -12.44 -1.29
C GLY A 84 -13.66 -12.65 -1.76
N ASN A 85 -13.82 -12.75 -3.06
CA ASN A 85 -15.09 -13.10 -3.69
C ASN A 85 -14.84 -14.29 -4.65
N PRO A 86 -15.41 -15.48 -4.36
CA PRO A 86 -15.26 -16.66 -5.22
C PRO A 86 -15.66 -16.42 -6.68
N GLY A 87 -16.62 -15.51 -6.92
CA GLY A 87 -17.06 -15.11 -8.25
C GLY A 87 -15.95 -14.49 -9.11
N TYR A 88 -14.90 -13.94 -8.50
CA TYR A 88 -13.73 -13.38 -9.20
C TYR A 88 -12.51 -14.30 -9.15
N GLY A 89 -12.25 -14.96 -8.01
CA GLY A 89 -11.06 -15.78 -7.83
C GLY A 89 -11.06 -17.08 -8.65
N THR A 90 -12.19 -17.79 -8.71
CA THR A 90 -12.27 -19.08 -9.42
C THR A 90 -12.05 -18.95 -10.94
N PRO A 91 -12.63 -17.95 -11.63
CA PRO A 91 -12.31 -17.71 -13.04
C PRO A 91 -10.82 -17.53 -13.33
N PHE A 92 -10.10 -16.83 -12.46
CA PHE A 92 -8.66 -16.64 -12.60
C PHE A 92 -7.90 -17.97 -12.43
N MET A 93 -8.21 -18.72 -11.37
CA MET A 93 -7.55 -20.01 -11.11
C MET A 93 -7.83 -21.09 -12.15
N ARG A 94 -8.94 -21.00 -12.91
CA ARG A 94 -9.17 -21.92 -14.04
C ARG A 94 -8.14 -21.78 -15.16
N GLN A 95 -7.60 -20.58 -15.36
CA GLN A 95 -6.58 -20.31 -16.38
C GLN A 95 -5.16 -20.53 -15.84
N ASN A 96 -4.99 -20.36 -14.53
CA ASN A 96 -3.71 -20.52 -13.85
C ASN A 96 -3.93 -21.08 -12.43
N GLN A 97 -3.91 -22.41 -12.28
CA GLN A 97 -4.21 -23.04 -10.99
C GLN A 97 -3.17 -22.73 -9.91
N ILE A 98 -1.90 -22.53 -10.28
CA ILE A 98 -0.82 -22.24 -9.31
C ILE A 98 -0.99 -20.86 -8.66
N ALA A 99 -1.81 -19.98 -9.24
CA ALA A 99 -2.21 -18.74 -8.58
C ALA A 99 -2.92 -18.98 -7.22
N GLY A 100 -3.46 -20.18 -6.99
CA GLY A 100 -4.03 -20.56 -5.70
C GLY A 100 -3.07 -20.48 -4.51
N ILE A 101 -1.75 -20.43 -4.75
CA ILE A 101 -0.75 -20.19 -3.69
C ILE A 101 -0.88 -18.76 -3.13
N ASP A 102 -1.12 -17.78 -4.01
CA ASP A 102 -1.21 -16.38 -3.63
C ASP A 102 -2.64 -15.98 -3.24
N PHE A 103 -3.64 -16.69 -3.75
CA PHE A 103 -5.04 -16.48 -3.42
C PHE A 103 -5.44 -17.18 -2.10
N PRO A 104 -6.38 -16.61 -1.33
CA PRO A 104 -7.01 -15.30 -1.52
C PRO A 104 -6.08 -14.13 -1.11
N PRO A 105 -6.42 -12.88 -1.49
CA PRO A 105 -5.76 -11.70 -0.93
C PRO A 105 -5.94 -11.64 0.59
N LYS A 106 -5.07 -10.86 1.23
CA LYS A 106 -4.91 -10.81 2.68
C LYS A 106 -4.89 -9.36 3.12
N ALA A 107 -5.59 -9.06 4.20
CA ALA A 107 -5.45 -7.81 4.94
C ALA A 107 -4.57 -8.09 6.14
N LEU A 108 -3.48 -7.36 6.29
CA LEU A 108 -2.59 -7.46 7.45
C LEU A 108 -2.88 -6.29 8.38
N ILE A 109 -3.18 -6.59 9.63
CA ILE A 109 -3.34 -5.61 10.69
C ILE A 109 -2.20 -5.82 11.68
N TYR A 110 -1.37 -4.82 11.88
CA TYR A 110 -0.20 -4.97 12.73
C TYR A 110 0.15 -3.66 13.44
N GLU A 111 0.80 -3.77 14.58
CA GLU A 111 1.42 -2.66 15.30
C GLU A 111 2.90 -2.53 14.90
N ASP A 112 3.34 -1.34 14.52
CA ASP A 112 4.73 -1.06 14.19
C ASP A 112 5.58 -0.71 15.44
N PRO A 113 6.91 -0.54 15.30
CA PRO A 113 7.78 -0.25 16.45
C PRO A 113 7.48 1.06 17.20
N ASP A 114 6.77 2.00 16.58
CA ASP A 114 6.37 3.27 17.20
C ASP A 114 5.00 3.17 17.90
N GLY A 115 4.39 1.96 17.88
CA GLY A 115 3.06 1.70 18.44
C GLY A 115 1.92 2.10 17.50
N GLN A 116 2.20 2.45 16.24
CA GLN A 116 1.18 2.79 15.27
C GLN A 116 0.57 1.52 14.67
N VAL A 117 -0.76 1.43 14.68
CA VAL A 117 -1.49 0.33 14.07
C VAL A 117 -1.78 0.61 12.61
N TRP A 118 -1.50 -0.35 11.75
CA TRP A 118 -1.70 -0.27 10.31
C TRP A 118 -2.68 -1.34 9.84
N LEU A 119 -3.53 -0.98 8.88
CA LEU A 119 -4.20 -1.91 7.98
C LEU A 119 -3.48 -1.86 6.63
N ALA A 120 -2.97 -3.00 6.17
CA ALA A 120 -2.20 -3.15 4.95
C ALA A 120 -2.76 -4.25 4.02
#